data_AF-A0A7R8Z0J4-F1
#
_entry.id   AF-A0A7R8Z0J4-F1
#
_cell.length_a   1.000
_cell.length_b   1.000
_cell.length_c   1.000
_cell.angle_alpha   90.00
_cell.angle_beta   90.00
_cell.angle_gamma   90.00
#
_symmetry.space_group_name_H-M   'P 1'
#
loop_
_entity.id
_entity.type
_entity.pdbx_description
1 polymer ?
#
loop_
_entity_poly.entity_id
_entity_poly.type
_entity_poly.pdbx_seq_one_letter_code
_entity_poly.pdbx_strand_id
1 'polypeptide(L)'
;MSTAKENCPPSPDNQNTSECINLKMQLKKLEEKIVKQNQAIMDVLASHSLLLNKIYKNETMPTEVSTVFPIKTVEELEKLNNGISEEDIPFYVATVKMKIKAGGLIKNFSKLISEDICLKYNYNGTQGKLPFCQYLKINGIFEGAVGDENYTSLIKQRTGRRGVKLKTQIPVYEE
;
A
#
# COMPACT_ATOMS: atom_id res chain seq x y z
N MET A 1 91.71 -33.89 31.56
CA MET A 1 91.11 -34.26 30.26
C MET A 1 89.68 -33.78 30.27
N SER A 2 89.38 -32.75 29.49
CA SER A 2 88.12 -32.00 29.46
C SER A 2 87.48 -32.24 28.11
N THR A 3 86.25 -32.75 28.05
CA THR A 3 85.46 -32.81 26.81
C THR A 3 84.25 -31.90 26.96
N ALA A 4 84.23 -30.89 26.09
CA ALA A 4 83.23 -29.86 25.99
C ALA A 4 81.91 -30.42 25.45
N LYS A 5 80.78 -30.02 26.05
CA LYS A 5 79.44 -30.17 25.48
C LYS A 5 79.26 -29.08 24.43
N GLU A 6 79.13 -29.48 23.16
CA GLU A 6 78.70 -28.60 22.08
C GLU A 6 77.23 -28.21 22.30
N ASN A 7 77.00 -26.90 22.49
CA ASN A 7 75.67 -26.29 22.39
C ASN A 7 75.33 -26.12 20.91
N CYS A 8 74.38 -26.90 20.42
CA CYS A 8 73.82 -26.76 19.09
C CYS A 8 72.79 -25.60 19.08
N PRO A 9 72.84 -24.65 18.12
CA PRO A 9 71.89 -23.54 18.05
C PRO A 9 70.48 -24.01 17.64
N PRO A 10 69.41 -23.36 18.12
CA PRO A 10 68.03 -23.73 17.74
C PRO A 10 67.75 -23.39 16.26
N SER A 11 67.19 -24.34 15.52
CA SER A 11 66.85 -24.22 14.09
C SER A 11 65.82 -23.12 13.78
N PRO A 12 65.94 -22.42 12.63
CA PRO A 12 65.09 -21.29 12.22
C PRO A 12 63.66 -21.64 11.77
N ASP A 13 63.27 -22.91 11.73
CA ASP A 13 62.01 -23.35 11.11
C ASP A 13 60.73 -23.16 11.95
N ASN A 14 60.86 -22.86 13.25
CA ASN A 14 59.73 -22.83 14.19
C ASN A 14 58.97 -21.49 14.25
N GLN A 15 59.59 -20.38 13.79
CA GLN A 15 58.97 -19.06 13.74
C GLN A 15 58.09 -18.88 12.48
N ASN A 16 58.55 -19.35 11.32
CA ASN A 16 57.84 -19.24 10.04
C ASN A 16 56.52 -20.04 10.00
N THR A 17 56.45 -21.16 10.74
CA THR A 17 55.25 -21.99 10.85
C THR A 17 54.16 -21.33 11.71
N SER A 18 54.56 -20.64 12.78
CA SER A 18 53.64 -19.94 13.69
C SER A 18 52.98 -18.73 13.01
N GLU A 19 53.73 -17.98 12.21
CA GLU A 19 53.20 -16.86 11.42
C GLU A 19 52.22 -17.33 10.33
N CYS A 20 52.54 -18.43 9.64
CA CYS A 20 51.68 -19.01 8.61
C CYS A 20 50.33 -19.49 9.17
N ILE A 21 50.32 -20.07 10.38
CA ILE A 21 49.09 -20.46 11.09
C ILE A 21 48.26 -19.23 11.46
N ASN A 22 48.91 -18.16 11.95
CA ASN A 22 48.23 -16.92 12.32
C ASN A 22 47.59 -16.24 11.10
N LEU A 23 48.31 -16.16 9.98
CA LEU A 23 47.79 -15.61 8.71
C LEU A 23 46.57 -16.39 8.20
N LYS A 24 46.62 -17.73 8.22
CA LYS A 24 45.47 -18.57 7.85
C LYS A 24 44.26 -18.32 8.75
N MET A 25 44.49 -18.14 10.05
CA MET A 25 43.41 -17.85 11.00
C MET A 25 42.80 -16.45 10.76
N GLN A 26 43.62 -15.47 10.40
CA GLN A 26 43.15 -14.13 10.04
C GLN A 26 42.34 -14.13 8.72
N LEU A 27 42.80 -14.86 7.70
CA LEU A 27 42.07 -15.03 6.43
C LEU A 27 40.67 -15.62 6.66
N LYS A 28 40.58 -16.69 7.46
CA LYS A 28 39.29 -17.32 7.78
C LYS A 28 38.34 -16.35 8.50
N LYS A 29 38.86 -15.57 9.47
CA LYS A 29 38.06 -14.54 10.15
C LYS A 29 37.60 -13.45 9.19
N LEU A 30 38.42 -13.10 8.20
CA LEU A 30 38.07 -12.11 7.19
C LEU A 30 36.96 -12.63 6.27
N GLU A 31 37.06 -13.87 5.81
CA GLU A 31 36.04 -14.54 4.99
C GLU A 31 34.69 -14.60 5.73
N GLU A 32 34.69 -15.02 7.00
CA GLU A 32 33.48 -15.06 7.83
C GLU A 32 32.84 -13.67 8.00
N LYS A 33 33.65 -12.61 8.13
CA LYS A 33 33.16 -11.22 8.18
C LYS A 33 32.53 -10.80 6.86
N ILE A 34 33.15 -11.12 5.73
CA ILE A 34 32.64 -10.78 4.40
C ILE A 34 31.28 -11.47 4.17
N VAL A 35 31.16 -12.75 4.50
CA VAL A 35 29.89 -13.48 4.36
C VAL A 35 28.79 -12.86 5.21
N LYS A 36 29.09 -12.51 6.47
CA LYS A 36 28.12 -11.86 7.37
C LYS A 36 27.70 -10.48 6.86
N GLN A 37 28.65 -9.69 6.37
CA GLN A 37 28.35 -8.37 5.81
C GLN A 37 27.48 -8.47 4.55
N ASN A 38 27.79 -9.40 3.65
CA ASN A 38 26.99 -9.61 2.45
C ASN A 38 25.56 -10.05 2.78
N GLN A 39 25.38 -10.91 3.79
CA GLN A 39 24.05 -11.29 4.25
C GLN A 39 23.26 -10.09 4.80
N ALA A 40 23.89 -9.28 5.66
CA ALA A 40 23.26 -8.08 6.22
C ALA A 40 22.89 -7.07 5.12
N ILE A 41 23.74 -6.90 4.10
CA ILE A 41 23.46 -6.04 2.94
C ILE A 41 22.24 -6.57 2.17
N MET A 42 22.18 -7.88 1.92
CA MET A 42 21.04 -8.50 1.22
C MET A 42 19.72 -8.30 1.99
N ASP A 43 19.74 -8.47 3.31
CA ASP A 43 18.54 -8.29 4.14
C ASP A 43 18.05 -6.83 4.13
N VAL A 44 18.98 -5.87 4.17
CA VAL A 44 18.68 -4.44 4.05
C VAL A 44 18.14 -4.10 2.66
N LEU A 45 18.74 -4.64 1.59
CA LEU A 45 18.30 -4.40 0.21
C LEU A 45 16.89 -4.95 -0.03
N ALA A 46 16.57 -6.14 0.47
CA ALA A 46 15.22 -6.70 0.39
C ALA A 46 14.21 -5.79 1.10
N SER A 47 14.54 -5.33 2.31
CA SER A 47 13.71 -4.41 3.09
C SER A 47 13.49 -3.07 2.36
N HIS A 48 14.54 -2.48 1.79
CA HIS A 48 14.45 -1.26 1.00
C HIS A 48 13.62 -1.45 -0.27
N SER A 49 13.76 -2.57 -0.98
CA SER A 49 12.96 -2.86 -2.18
C SER A 49 11.46 -2.90 -1.87
N LEU A 50 11.08 -3.51 -0.74
CA LEU A 50 9.69 -3.53 -0.28
C LEU A 50 9.18 -2.13 0.09
N LEU A 51 9.99 -1.35 0.82
CA LEU A 51 9.65 0.02 1.20
C LEU A 51 9.49 0.93 -0.02
N LEU A 52 10.42 0.86 -0.98
CA LEU A 52 10.36 1.63 -2.22
C LEU A 52 9.14 1.28 -3.05
N ASN A 53 8.81 0.00 -3.19
CA ASN A 53 7.58 -0.41 -3.87
C ASN A 53 6.33 0.13 -3.17
N LYS A 54 6.31 0.16 -1.84
CA LYS A 54 5.20 0.74 -1.07
C LYS A 54 5.09 2.25 -1.28
N ILE A 55 6.21 2.98 -1.26
CA ILE A 55 6.22 4.43 -1.49
C ILE A 55 5.80 4.75 -2.92
N TYR A 56 6.38 4.05 -3.91
CA TYR A 56 6.05 4.25 -5.33
C TYR A 56 4.56 4.07 -5.59
N LYS A 57 3.97 2.96 -5.13
CA LYS A 57 2.52 2.73 -5.22
C LYS A 57 1.70 3.82 -4.52
N ASN A 58 2.20 4.38 -3.43
CA ASN A 58 1.50 5.42 -2.69
C ASN A 58 1.65 6.83 -3.30
N GLU A 59 2.69 7.11 -4.09
CA GLU A 59 2.92 8.44 -4.69
C GLU A 59 2.35 8.57 -6.11
N THR A 60 2.42 7.50 -6.92
CA THR A 60 1.92 7.56 -8.30
C THR A 60 0.41 7.40 -8.38
N MET A 61 -0.18 6.49 -7.60
CA MET A 61 -1.61 6.15 -7.67
C MET A 61 -2.56 7.31 -7.28
N PRO A 62 -2.28 8.14 -6.25
CA PRO A 62 -3.20 9.25 -5.91
C PRO A 62 -3.31 10.29 -7.03
N THR A 63 -2.24 10.48 -7.80
CA THR A 63 -2.21 11.47 -8.88
C THR A 63 -3.04 10.99 -10.06
N GLU A 64 -2.91 9.71 -10.45
CA GLU A 64 -3.71 9.11 -11.52
C GLU A 64 -5.20 9.06 -11.13
N VAL A 65 -5.51 8.60 -9.92
CA VAL A 65 -6.88 8.48 -9.41
C VAL A 65 -7.57 9.84 -9.26
N SER A 66 -6.82 10.91 -8.97
CA SER A 66 -7.37 12.27 -8.89
C SER A 66 -7.91 12.78 -10.23
N THR A 67 -7.34 12.34 -11.36
CA THR A 67 -7.76 12.75 -12.71
C THR A 67 -9.08 12.10 -13.16
N VAL A 68 -9.47 11.00 -12.52
CA VAL A 68 -10.74 10.28 -12.80
C VAL A 68 -11.98 11.12 -12.40
N PHE A 69 -11.83 12.02 -11.44
CA PHE A 69 -12.93 12.83 -10.94
C PHE A 69 -12.86 14.29 -11.44
N PRO A 70 -13.97 14.89 -11.89
CA PRO A 70 -15.33 14.35 -11.85
C PRO A 70 -15.63 13.39 -13.01
N ILE A 71 -16.45 12.36 -12.74
CA ILE A 71 -16.95 11.42 -13.74
C ILE A 71 -18.02 12.13 -14.58
N LYS A 72 -17.80 12.21 -15.90
CA LYS A 72 -18.62 13.02 -16.81
C LYS A 72 -19.62 12.21 -17.60
N THR A 73 -19.26 10.98 -17.98
CA THR A 73 -20.05 10.15 -18.89
C THR A 73 -20.49 8.84 -18.25
N VAL A 74 -21.56 8.24 -18.78
CA VAL A 74 -22.06 6.94 -18.31
C VAL A 74 -21.03 5.84 -18.58
N GLU A 75 -20.34 5.94 -19.71
CA GLU A 75 -19.26 5.01 -20.06
C GLU A 75 -18.09 5.09 -19.08
N GLU A 76 -17.68 6.28 -18.65
CA GLU A 76 -16.66 6.45 -17.61
C GLU A 76 -17.13 5.85 -16.27
N LEU A 77 -18.40 6.05 -15.92
CA LEU A 77 -18.99 5.52 -14.69
C LEU A 77 -18.99 3.98 -14.66
N GLU A 78 -19.35 3.35 -15.78
CA GLU A 78 -19.32 1.89 -15.93
C GLU A 78 -17.89 1.34 -15.97
N LYS A 79 -17.02 1.95 -16.77
CA LYS A 79 -15.60 1.57 -16.86
C LYS A 79 -14.94 1.63 -15.49
N LEU A 80 -15.18 2.70 -14.73
CA LEU A 80 -14.62 2.86 -13.40
C LEU A 80 -15.14 1.79 -12.44
N ASN A 81 -16.46 1.63 -12.34
CA ASN A 81 -17.04 0.65 -11.41
C ASN A 81 -16.59 -0.79 -11.71
N ASN A 82 -16.39 -1.13 -12.98
CA ASN A 82 -15.94 -2.46 -13.37
C ASN A 82 -14.41 -2.61 -13.22
N GLY A 83 -13.65 -1.55 -13.50
CA GLY A 83 -12.18 -1.55 -13.53
C GLY A 83 -11.48 -1.42 -12.18
N ILE A 84 -12.15 -0.92 -11.12
CA ILE A 84 -11.54 -0.83 -9.79
C ILE A 84 -11.22 -2.22 -9.24
N SER A 85 -9.94 -2.49 -8.95
CA SER A 85 -9.52 -3.68 -8.20
C SER A 85 -9.66 -3.47 -6.69
N GLU A 86 -9.67 -4.55 -5.90
CA GLU A 86 -9.73 -4.44 -4.44
C GLU A 86 -8.53 -3.71 -3.84
N GLU A 87 -7.36 -3.83 -4.47
CA GLU A 87 -6.12 -3.16 -4.07
C GLU A 87 -6.18 -1.65 -4.28
N ASP A 88 -6.99 -1.18 -5.24
CA ASP A 88 -7.09 0.23 -5.59
C ASP A 88 -8.05 1.01 -4.69
N ILE A 89 -9.02 0.32 -4.05
CA ILE A 89 -10.10 0.94 -3.26
C ILE A 89 -9.58 1.96 -2.24
N PRO A 90 -8.52 1.69 -1.45
CA PRO A 90 -8.00 2.67 -0.48
C PRO A 90 -7.55 3.99 -1.13
N PHE A 91 -6.95 3.94 -2.32
CA PHE A 91 -6.49 5.14 -3.05
C PHE A 91 -7.66 5.97 -3.57
N TYR A 92 -8.70 5.31 -4.09
CA TYR A 92 -9.94 5.99 -4.46
C TYR A 92 -10.63 6.63 -3.26
N VAL A 93 -10.72 5.92 -2.13
CA VAL A 93 -11.30 6.46 -0.88
C VAL A 93 -10.53 7.68 -0.41
N ALA A 94 -9.20 7.61 -0.37
CA ALA A 94 -8.35 8.74 0.04
C ALA A 94 -8.53 9.96 -0.89
N THR A 95 -8.60 9.72 -2.21
CA THR A 95 -8.80 10.78 -3.22
C THR A 95 -10.16 11.45 -3.06
N VAL A 96 -11.23 10.66 -2.89
CA VAL A 96 -12.58 11.19 -2.67
C VAL A 96 -12.61 11.96 -1.35
N LYS A 97 -12.04 11.42 -0.26
CA LYS A 97 -11.93 12.08 1.05
C LYS A 97 -11.23 13.43 0.93
N MET A 98 -10.16 13.52 0.14
CA MET A 98 -9.47 14.78 -0.15
C MET A 98 -10.38 15.79 -0.89
N LYS A 99 -11.11 15.35 -1.93
CA LYS A 99 -11.99 16.22 -2.72
C LYS A 99 -13.20 16.73 -1.92
N ILE A 100 -13.69 15.97 -0.94
CA ILE A 100 -14.86 16.33 -0.11
C ILE A 100 -14.51 16.96 1.24
N LYS A 101 -13.22 17.04 1.61
CA LYS A 101 -12.75 17.47 2.94
C LYS A 101 -13.35 18.82 3.38
N ALA A 102 -13.35 19.81 2.49
CA ALA A 102 -13.86 21.15 2.80
C ALA A 102 -15.37 21.23 2.55
N GLY A 103 -16.19 20.93 3.55
CA GLY A 103 -17.65 21.07 3.47
C GLY A 103 -18.42 19.78 3.16
N GLY A 104 -17.75 18.63 3.17
CA GLY A 104 -18.37 17.31 3.08
C GLY A 104 -18.83 16.92 1.68
N LEU A 105 -19.45 15.75 1.58
CA LEU A 105 -19.87 15.17 0.30
C LEU A 105 -20.91 16.05 -0.42
N ILE A 106 -21.90 16.58 0.30
CA ILE A 106 -23.02 17.34 -0.29
C ILE A 106 -22.51 18.57 -1.05
N LYS A 107 -21.63 19.38 -0.44
CA LYS A 107 -21.12 20.62 -1.05
C LYS A 107 -20.12 20.35 -2.18
N ASN A 108 -19.48 19.19 -2.18
CA ASN A 108 -18.41 18.86 -3.12
C ASN A 108 -18.80 17.74 -4.09
N PHE A 109 -20.07 17.36 -4.16
CA PHE A 109 -20.52 16.24 -5.00
C PHE A 109 -20.22 16.50 -6.49
N SER A 110 -20.34 17.76 -6.92
CA SER A 110 -19.98 18.20 -8.28
C SER A 110 -18.50 18.02 -8.64
N LYS A 111 -17.62 17.85 -7.64
CA LYS A 111 -16.20 17.52 -7.85
C LYS A 111 -15.97 16.03 -8.10
N LEU A 112 -16.99 15.19 -7.86
CA LEU A 112 -16.94 13.74 -8.02
C LEU A 112 -17.77 13.26 -9.21
N ILE A 113 -18.99 13.80 -9.35
CA ILE A 113 -19.95 13.39 -10.38
C ILE A 113 -20.40 14.65 -11.11
N SER A 114 -20.40 14.61 -12.45
CA SER A 114 -20.89 15.72 -13.26
C SER A 114 -22.40 15.91 -13.13
N GLU A 115 -22.86 17.10 -13.46
CA GLU A 115 -24.29 17.42 -13.49
C GLU A 115 -25.06 16.54 -14.49
N ASP A 116 -24.47 16.23 -15.64
CA ASP A 116 -25.08 15.35 -16.66
C ASP A 116 -25.44 13.97 -16.11
N ILE A 117 -24.60 13.42 -15.23
CA ILE A 117 -24.88 12.16 -14.54
C ILE A 117 -25.97 12.35 -13.49
N CYS A 118 -25.95 13.46 -12.73
CA CYS A 118 -26.98 13.78 -11.73
C CYS A 118 -28.39 13.98 -12.35
N LEU A 119 -28.44 14.46 -13.59
CA LEU A 119 -29.69 14.57 -14.33
C LEU A 119 -30.24 13.20 -14.75
N LYS A 120 -29.37 12.29 -15.18
CA LYS A 120 -29.74 10.95 -15.67
C LYS A 120 -30.01 9.93 -14.57
N TYR A 121 -29.35 10.06 -13.42
CA TYR A 121 -29.40 9.09 -12.34
C TYR A 121 -30.03 9.67 -11.07
N ASN A 122 -30.67 8.81 -10.30
CA ASN A 122 -30.85 9.02 -8.87
C ASN A 122 -30.53 7.71 -8.13
N TYR A 123 -30.45 7.74 -6.80
CA TYR A 123 -29.97 6.57 -6.06
C TYR A 123 -30.78 5.29 -6.34
N ASN A 124 -32.11 5.40 -6.39
CA ASN A 124 -33.02 4.25 -6.52
C ASN A 124 -33.52 3.95 -7.95
N GLY A 125 -33.25 4.81 -8.92
CA GLY A 125 -33.79 4.71 -10.29
C GLY A 125 -35.28 5.05 -10.40
N THR A 126 -35.75 6.06 -9.67
CA THR A 126 -37.16 6.49 -9.70
C THR A 126 -37.38 7.66 -10.66
N GLN A 127 -38.64 7.95 -11.00
CA GLN A 127 -39.03 9.11 -11.84
C GLN A 127 -38.36 9.12 -13.22
N GLY A 128 -38.23 7.96 -13.86
CA GLY A 128 -37.63 7.82 -15.19
C GLY A 128 -36.10 7.99 -15.22
N LYS A 129 -35.44 8.09 -14.06
CA LYS A 129 -33.98 8.12 -13.93
C LYS A 129 -33.42 6.71 -13.71
N LEU A 130 -32.15 6.53 -14.03
CA LEU A 130 -31.43 5.27 -13.83
C LEU A 130 -30.94 5.11 -12.37
N PRO A 131 -30.85 3.87 -11.85
CA PRO A 131 -30.42 3.62 -10.48
C PRO A 131 -28.91 3.74 -10.32
N PHE A 132 -28.45 4.68 -9.47
CA PHE A 132 -27.03 4.81 -9.14
C PHE A 132 -26.56 3.74 -8.14
N CYS A 133 -27.48 3.14 -7.36
CA CYS A 133 -27.16 2.09 -6.41
C CYS A 133 -26.51 0.84 -7.05
N GLN A 134 -26.64 0.66 -8.37
CA GLN A 134 -26.02 -0.43 -9.12
C GLN A 134 -24.49 -0.35 -9.14
N TYR A 135 -23.90 0.83 -8.98
CA TYR A 135 -22.44 1.03 -8.99
C TYR A 135 -21.84 0.75 -7.60
N LEU A 136 -21.85 -0.53 -7.20
CA LEU A 136 -21.49 -0.98 -5.85
C LEU A 136 -20.08 -0.54 -5.41
N LYS A 137 -19.08 -0.59 -6.31
CA LYS A 137 -17.69 -0.23 -5.94
C LYS A 137 -17.57 1.27 -5.72
N ILE A 138 -18.15 2.08 -6.61
CA ILE A 138 -18.16 3.54 -6.49
C ILE A 138 -18.93 3.99 -5.25
N ASN A 139 -20.12 3.42 -5.01
CA ASN A 139 -20.90 3.70 -3.80
C ASN A 139 -20.09 3.33 -2.55
N GLY A 140 -19.39 2.20 -2.57
CA GLY A 140 -18.51 1.81 -1.47
C GLY A 140 -17.35 2.77 -1.22
N ILE A 141 -16.75 3.33 -2.28
CA ILE A 141 -15.73 4.37 -2.18
C ILE A 141 -16.31 5.63 -1.54
N PHE A 142 -17.49 6.07 -1.97
CA PHE A 142 -18.15 7.26 -1.43
C PHE A 142 -18.54 7.06 0.05
N GLU A 143 -19.11 5.90 0.39
CA GLU A 143 -19.41 5.53 1.78
C GLU A 143 -18.14 5.49 2.64
N GLY A 144 -17.06 4.87 2.15
CA GLY A 144 -15.78 4.78 2.85
C GLY A 144 -15.04 6.12 2.99
N ALA A 145 -15.28 7.07 2.08
CA ALA A 145 -14.74 8.42 2.18
C ALA A 145 -15.51 9.28 3.20
N VAL A 146 -16.79 8.99 3.41
CA VAL A 146 -17.68 9.68 4.37
C VAL A 146 -17.60 9.06 5.77
N GLY A 147 -17.48 7.74 5.87
CA GLY A 147 -17.36 7.02 7.15
C GLY A 147 -15.92 6.94 7.65
N ASP A 148 -15.72 7.10 8.96
CA ASP A 148 -14.42 6.85 9.58
C ASP A 148 -14.07 5.34 9.58
N GLU A 149 -12.85 5.04 9.14
CA GLU A 149 -12.06 3.79 9.25
C GLU A 149 -12.77 2.54 9.79
N ASN A 150 -13.59 1.82 9.00
CA ASN A 150 -14.02 0.44 9.35
C ASN A 150 -14.61 -0.42 8.20
N TYR A 151 -14.30 -0.10 6.95
CA TYR A 151 -15.08 -0.56 5.79
C TYR A 151 -14.87 -2.04 5.39
N THR A 152 -13.73 -2.66 5.69
CA THR A 152 -13.45 -4.06 5.30
C THR A 152 -14.44 -5.07 5.91
N SER A 153 -15.12 -4.70 6.99
CA SER A 153 -16.04 -5.56 7.74
C SER A 153 -17.47 -5.59 7.16
N LEU A 154 -17.89 -4.56 6.41
CA LEU A 154 -19.28 -4.41 5.96
C LEU A 154 -19.54 -5.05 4.58
N ILE A 155 -18.57 -5.05 3.67
CA ILE A 155 -18.68 -5.79 2.39
C ILE A 155 -18.86 -7.29 2.65
N LYS A 156 -18.14 -7.85 3.64
CA LYS A 156 -18.30 -9.26 4.05
C LYS A 156 -19.67 -9.58 4.65
N GLN A 157 -20.38 -8.59 5.21
CA GLN A 157 -21.72 -8.79 5.79
C GLN A 157 -22.85 -8.58 4.78
N ARG A 158 -22.70 -7.68 3.80
CA ARG A 158 -23.73 -7.39 2.78
C ARG A 158 -23.87 -8.49 1.72
N THR A 159 -22.80 -9.23 1.38
CA THR A 159 -22.92 -10.44 0.55
C THR A 159 -23.69 -11.57 1.26
N GLY A 160 -23.85 -11.50 2.60
CA GLY A 160 -24.55 -12.50 3.40
C GLY A 160 -25.95 -12.13 3.91
N ARG A 161 -26.42 -10.88 3.79
CA ARG A 161 -27.71 -10.46 4.38
C ARG A 161 -28.56 -9.61 3.44
N ARG A 162 -29.45 -10.28 2.71
CA ARG A 162 -30.65 -9.67 2.11
C ARG A 162 -31.54 -9.15 3.25
N GLY A 163 -31.77 -7.84 3.28
CA GLY A 163 -32.82 -7.22 4.09
C GLY A 163 -32.34 -6.53 5.36
N VAL A 164 -31.97 -5.25 5.26
CA VAL A 164 -32.08 -4.31 6.38
C VAL A 164 -32.62 -3.00 5.83
N LYS A 165 -33.81 -2.60 6.31
CA LYS A 165 -34.48 -1.35 5.98
C LYS A 165 -33.66 -0.17 6.53
N LEU A 166 -33.23 0.74 5.67
CA LEU A 166 -32.67 2.03 6.07
C LEU A 166 -33.82 2.92 6.57
N LYS A 167 -33.77 3.30 7.85
CA LYS A 167 -34.62 4.39 8.37
C LYS A 167 -34.05 5.70 7.82
N THR A 168 -34.71 6.27 6.83
CA THR A 168 -34.52 7.65 6.40
C THR A 168 -35.07 8.58 7.48
N GLN A 169 -34.19 9.32 8.15
CA GLN A 169 -34.55 10.60 8.74
C GLN A 169 -34.04 11.68 7.80
N ILE A 170 -34.95 12.23 6.99
CA ILE A 170 -34.74 13.48 6.27
C ILE A 170 -35.53 14.52 7.05
N PRO A 171 -34.91 15.59 7.59
CA PRO A 171 -35.68 16.69 8.15
C PRO A 171 -36.32 17.48 7.02
N VAL A 172 -37.65 17.52 7.01
CA VAL A 172 -38.45 18.43 6.19
C VAL A 172 -38.33 19.82 6.82
N TYR A 173 -37.83 20.80 6.07
CA TYR A 173 -37.97 22.20 6.46
C TYR A 173 -39.33 22.68 5.95
N GLU A 174 -40.22 23.04 6.86
CA GLU A 174 -41.46 23.76 6.54
C GLU A 174 -41.13 25.26 6.40
N GLU A 175 -41.81 25.90 5.44
CA GLU A 175 -41.71 27.33 5.08
C GLU A 175 -42.25 28.26 6.18
#